data_AF-A0A835I2J3-F1
#
_entry.id   AF-A0A835I2J3-F1
#
_cell.length_a   1.000
_cell.length_b   1.000
_cell.length_c   1.000
_cell.angle_alpha   90.00
_cell.angle_beta   90.00
_cell.angle_gamma   90.00
#
_symmetry.space_group_name_H-M   'P 1'
#
loop_
_entity.id
_entity.type
_entity.pdbx_description
1 polymer ?
#
loop_
_entity_poly.entity_id
_entity_poly.type
_entity_poly.pdbx_seq_one_letter_code
_entity_poly.pdbx_strand_id
1 'polypeptide(L)'
;MGKFGCSPSLRSCNSLLSKLVKVGESYTAILVYDQMVRNGIAPDVFMYTIIVNAYCKEGRVERGLDLVKEMERLGFEPNVVTYHSLINGYVKLGEMESAFRVFKLMPEKGVQHNVVTYTLLIKGYCKQGNMVKAEELFRDMKKEMLLVADELVFGVLVDGYVKLVNWMMLSGFKMKC
;
A
#
# COMPACT_ATOMS: atom_id res chain seq x y z
N MET A 1 -33.61 3.18 1.66
CA MET A 1 -33.94 1.75 1.47
C MET A 1 -34.97 1.62 0.36
N GLY A 2 -34.65 0.89 -0.72
CA GLY A 2 -35.48 0.83 -1.94
C GLY A 2 -35.78 -0.61 -2.38
N LYS A 3 -37.08 -0.93 -2.42
CA LYS A 3 -37.82 -1.94 -3.22
C LYS A 3 -37.42 -3.43 -3.25
N PHE A 4 -36.30 -3.89 -2.70
CA PHE A 4 -36.09 -5.32 -2.40
C PHE A 4 -35.45 -5.47 -1.02
N GLY A 5 -36.13 -6.18 -0.12
CA GLY A 5 -35.75 -6.36 1.30
C GLY A 5 -34.51 -7.22 1.54
N CYS A 6 -33.52 -7.20 0.64
CA CYS A 6 -32.25 -7.88 0.84
C CYS A 6 -31.30 -6.95 1.59
N SER A 7 -31.14 -7.18 2.89
CA SER A 7 -30.01 -6.61 3.64
C SER A 7 -28.71 -7.25 3.12
N PRO A 8 -27.79 -6.48 2.51
CA PRO A 8 -26.53 -7.04 2.04
C PRO A 8 -25.72 -7.58 3.23
N SER A 9 -25.22 -8.82 3.13
CA SER A 9 -24.31 -9.33 4.16
C SER A 9 -22.96 -8.59 4.12
N LEU A 10 -22.26 -8.49 5.26
CA LEU A 10 -20.90 -7.92 5.30
C LEU A 10 -19.95 -8.60 4.31
N ARG A 11 -20.06 -9.93 4.16
CA ARG A 11 -19.27 -10.70 3.18
C ARG A 11 -19.57 -10.26 1.74
N SER A 12 -20.83 -10.03 1.40
CA SER A 12 -21.24 -9.54 0.08
C SER A 12 -20.70 -8.12 -0.16
N CYS A 13 -20.78 -7.24 0.84
CA CYS A 13 -20.22 -5.90 0.77
C CYS A 13 -18.71 -5.92 0.54
N ASN A 14 -17.98 -6.68 1.35
CA ASN A 14 -16.53 -6.85 1.26
C ASN A 14 -16.10 -7.40 -0.10
N SER A 15 -16.83 -8.38 -0.62
CA SER A 15 -16.59 -8.95 -1.95
C SER A 15 -16.78 -7.93 -3.07
N LEU A 16 -17.90 -7.18 -3.03
CA LEU A 16 -18.20 -6.13 -4.01
C LEU A 16 -17.13 -5.04 -4.00
N LEU A 17 -16.81 -4.49 -2.83
CA LEU A 17 -15.81 -3.44 -2.68
C LEU A 17 -14.43 -3.93 -3.14
N SER A 18 -14.02 -5.14 -2.75
CA SER A 18 -12.75 -5.73 -3.19
C SER A 18 -12.70 -5.88 -4.72
N LYS A 19 -13.81 -6.32 -5.34
CA LYS A 19 -13.89 -6.46 -6.81
C LYS A 19 -13.76 -5.11 -7.51
N LEU A 20 -14.48 -4.09 -7.06
CA LEU A 20 -14.43 -2.73 -7.62
C LEU A 20 -13.00 -2.16 -7.58
N VAL A 21 -12.36 -2.22 -6.42
CA VAL A 21 -10.97 -1.74 -6.26
C VAL A 21 -9.98 -2.52 -7.13
N LYS A 22 -10.23 -3.82 -7.37
CA LYS A 22 -9.37 -4.66 -8.24
C LYS A 22 -9.52 -4.32 -9.72
N VAL A 23 -10.73 -4.00 -10.19
CA VAL A 23 -10.96 -3.62 -11.60
C VAL A 23 -10.59 -2.17 -11.90
N GLY A 24 -10.18 -1.39 -10.89
CA GLY A 24 -9.74 0.00 -11.06
C GLY A 24 -10.80 1.03 -10.70
N GLU A 25 -12.03 0.60 -10.41
CA GLU A 25 -13.18 1.42 -10.03
C GLU A 25 -13.11 1.88 -8.56
N SER A 26 -12.00 2.51 -8.18
CA SER A 26 -11.72 2.85 -6.77
C SER A 26 -12.60 4.00 -6.27
N TYR A 27 -12.84 5.02 -7.11
CA TYR A 27 -13.84 6.05 -6.84
C TYR A 27 -15.24 5.47 -6.59
N THR A 28 -15.69 4.56 -7.46
CA THR A 28 -16.99 3.88 -7.30
C THR A 28 -17.04 3.07 -6.01
N ALA A 29 -15.96 2.38 -5.64
CA ALA A 29 -15.88 1.65 -4.37
C ALA A 29 -16.07 2.56 -3.15
N ILE A 30 -15.51 3.78 -3.17
CA ILE A 30 -15.67 4.77 -2.09
C ILE A 30 -17.14 5.20 -1.97
N LEU A 31 -17.80 5.50 -3.09
CA LEU A 31 -19.22 5.88 -3.07
C LEU A 31 -20.12 4.77 -2.55
N VAL A 32 -19.84 3.52 -2.95
CA VAL A 32 -20.58 2.34 -2.47
C VAL A 32 -20.37 2.15 -0.98
N TYR A 33 -19.15 2.33 -0.47
CA TYR A 33 -18.86 2.29 0.96
C TYR A 33 -19.62 3.34 1.76
N ASP A 34 -19.60 4.60 1.32
CA ASP A 34 -20.33 5.68 2.01
C ASP A 34 -21.82 5.36 2.09
N GLN A 35 -22.38 4.78 1.03
CA GLN A 35 -23.77 4.33 1.01
C GLN A 35 -24.00 3.15 1.96
N MET A 36 -23.08 2.19 2.07
CA MET A 36 -23.18 1.07 3.02
C MET A 36 -23.23 1.58 4.47
N VAL A 37 -22.32 2.49 4.84
CA VAL A 37 -22.26 3.08 6.18
C VAL A 37 -23.53 3.88 6.49
N ARG A 38 -24.03 4.70 5.55
CA ARG A 38 -25.28 5.45 5.71
C ARG A 38 -26.52 4.57 5.89
N ASN A 39 -26.49 3.34 5.39
CA ASN A 39 -27.57 2.36 5.58
C ASN A 39 -27.37 1.50 6.85
N GLY A 40 -26.41 1.86 7.72
CA GLY A 40 -26.22 1.20 9.01
C GLY A 40 -25.35 -0.07 8.95
N ILE A 41 -24.66 -0.33 7.84
CA ILE A 41 -23.70 -1.43 7.77
C ILE A 41 -22.43 -0.99 8.49
N ALA A 42 -22.13 -1.62 9.64
CA ALA A 42 -20.91 -1.37 10.39
C ALA A 42 -19.69 -1.94 9.66
N PRO A 43 -18.69 -1.11 9.28
CA PRO A 43 -17.48 -1.60 8.63
C PRO A 43 -16.67 -2.51 9.54
N ASP A 44 -16.07 -3.55 8.95
CA ASP A 44 -15.07 -4.39 9.61
C ASP A 44 -13.64 -3.99 9.17
N VAL A 45 -12.63 -4.60 9.80
CA VAL A 45 -11.21 -4.43 9.47
C VAL A 45 -10.93 -4.57 7.97
N PHE A 46 -11.59 -5.53 7.33
CA PHE A 46 -11.38 -5.83 5.91
C PHE A 46 -11.94 -4.73 5.02
N MET A 47 -13.15 -4.24 5.33
CA MET A 47 -13.78 -3.12 4.63
C MET A 47 -12.94 -1.85 4.75
N TYR A 48 -12.46 -1.51 5.96
CA TYR A 48 -11.54 -0.38 6.15
C TYR A 48 -10.28 -0.54 5.29
N THR A 49 -9.65 -1.72 5.30
CA THR A 49 -8.44 -1.99 4.49
C THR A 49 -8.71 -1.79 2.99
N ILE A 50 -9.85 -2.25 2.47
CA ILE A 50 -10.23 -2.07 1.06
C ILE A 50 -10.37 -0.58 0.72
N ILE A 51 -11.03 0.20 1.57
CA ILE A 51 -11.34 1.60 1.28
C ILE A 51 -10.14 2.52 1.49
N VAL A 52 -9.26 2.21 2.45
CA VAL A 52 -7.93 2.85 2.53
C VAL A 52 -7.18 2.65 1.21
N ASN A 53 -7.13 1.41 0.70
CA ASN A 53 -6.51 1.14 -0.60
C ASN A 53 -7.18 1.90 -1.75
N ALA A 54 -8.52 2.00 -1.74
CA ALA A 54 -9.26 2.75 -2.73
C ALA A 54 -8.88 4.24 -2.73
N TYR A 55 -8.86 4.89 -1.57
CA TYR A 55 -8.43 6.27 -1.43
C TYR A 55 -6.99 6.49 -1.90
N CYS A 56 -6.06 5.59 -1.55
CA CYS A 56 -4.68 5.68 -2.01
C CYS A 56 -4.53 5.53 -3.52
N LYS A 57 -5.35 4.69 -4.17
CA LYS A 57 -5.37 4.54 -5.63
C LYS A 57 -5.91 5.78 -6.33
N GLU A 58 -6.85 6.49 -5.72
CA GLU A 58 -7.39 7.77 -6.20
C GLU A 58 -6.50 8.98 -5.86
N GLY A 59 -5.29 8.76 -5.29
CA GLY A 59 -4.40 9.83 -4.88
C GLY A 59 -4.87 10.63 -3.66
N ARG A 60 -5.94 10.19 -2.99
CA ARG A 60 -6.52 10.83 -1.80
C ARG A 60 -5.94 10.22 -0.52
N VAL A 61 -4.62 10.15 -0.42
CA VAL A 61 -3.92 9.37 0.62
C VAL A 61 -4.26 9.86 2.03
N GLU A 62 -4.38 11.17 2.24
CA GLU A 62 -4.79 11.76 3.53
C GLU A 62 -6.15 11.23 4.01
N ARG A 63 -7.11 11.03 3.11
CA ARG A 63 -8.41 10.42 3.47
C ARG A 63 -8.27 8.96 3.86
N GLY A 64 -7.35 8.24 3.20
CA GLY A 64 -6.97 6.89 3.61
C GLY A 64 -6.37 6.88 5.02
N LEU A 65 -5.51 7.84 5.34
CA LEU A 65 -4.90 7.97 6.67
C LEU A 65 -5.94 8.31 7.75
N ASP A 66 -6.92 9.17 7.45
CA ASP A 66 -8.02 9.47 8.36
C ASP A 66 -8.85 8.23 8.69
N LEU A 67 -9.13 7.37 7.70
CA LEU A 67 -9.80 6.09 7.95
C LEU A 67 -8.97 5.14 8.82
N VAL A 68 -7.63 5.14 8.68
CA VAL A 68 -6.76 4.36 9.57
C VAL A 68 -6.86 4.84 11.00
N LYS A 69 -6.86 6.16 11.23
CA LYS A 69 -7.05 6.73 12.58
C LYS A 69 -8.43 6.40 13.15
N GLU A 70 -9.47 6.43 12.31
CA GLU A 70 -10.82 6.03 12.72
C GLU A 70 -10.86 4.55 13.13
N MET A 71 -10.28 3.67 12.31
CA MET A 71 -10.15 2.25 12.57
C MET A 71 -9.47 1.99 13.93
N GLU A 72 -8.34 2.66 14.19
CA GLU A 72 -7.62 2.58 15.47
C GLU A 72 -8.47 3.08 16.65
N ARG A 73 -9.19 4.20 16.49
CA ARG A 73 -10.08 4.76 17.53
C ARG A 73 -11.23 3.80 17.88
N LEU A 74 -11.66 2.99 16.92
CA LEU A 74 -12.68 1.94 17.13
C LEU A 74 -12.11 0.65 17.72
N GLY A 75 -10.81 0.60 18.02
CA GLY A 75 -10.14 -0.57 18.60
C GLY A 75 -9.74 -1.63 17.59
N PHE A 76 -9.80 -1.32 16.29
CA PHE A 76 -9.30 -2.22 15.25
C PHE A 76 -7.81 -1.99 15.00
N GLU A 77 -7.08 -3.06 14.69
CA GLU A 77 -5.64 -3.01 14.42
C GLU A 77 -5.38 -2.95 12.90
N PRO A 78 -4.85 -1.85 12.35
CA PRO A 78 -4.42 -1.78 10.97
C PRO A 78 -3.31 -2.80 10.70
N ASN A 79 -3.44 -3.57 9.63
CA ASN A 79 -2.44 -4.56 9.27
C ASN A 79 -1.42 -4.03 8.26
N VAL A 80 -0.44 -4.87 7.93
CA VAL A 80 0.63 -4.56 6.97
C VAL A 80 0.10 -4.10 5.61
N VAL A 81 -1.03 -4.64 5.14
CA VAL A 81 -1.63 -4.28 3.84
C VAL A 81 -2.17 -2.86 3.87
N THR A 82 -2.77 -2.44 4.98
CA THR A 82 -3.25 -1.05 5.17
C THR A 82 -2.11 -0.05 5.06
N TYR A 83 -0.98 -0.30 5.74
CA TYR A 83 0.19 0.58 5.65
C TYR A 83 0.87 0.52 4.27
N HIS A 84 0.93 -0.64 3.62
CA HIS A 84 1.41 -0.74 2.24
C HIS A 84 0.60 0.12 1.27
N SER A 85 -0.72 0.16 1.43
CA SER A 85 -1.57 1.04 0.62
C SER A 85 -1.22 2.51 0.79
N LEU A 86 -1.02 2.97 2.04
CA LEU A 86 -0.62 4.35 2.33
C LEU A 86 0.76 4.68 1.75
N ILE A 87 1.77 3.84 2.00
CA ILE A 87 3.13 4.02 1.46
C ILE A 87 3.09 4.10 -0.07
N ASN A 88 2.43 3.14 -0.72
CA ASN A 88 2.32 3.12 -2.18
C ASN A 88 1.57 4.33 -2.72
N GLY A 89 0.55 4.81 -2.01
CA GLY A 89 -0.17 6.05 -2.33
C GLY A 89 0.76 7.25 -2.37
N TYR A 90 1.50 7.50 -1.28
CA TYR A 90 2.46 8.61 -1.23
C TYR A 90 3.59 8.46 -2.25
N VAL A 91 4.11 7.25 -2.46
CA VAL A 91 5.11 6.96 -3.50
C VAL A 91 4.59 7.34 -4.89
N LYS A 92 3.33 7.05 -5.21
CA LYS A 92 2.73 7.42 -6.50
C LYS A 92 2.54 8.93 -6.67
N LEU A 93 2.31 9.65 -5.57
CA LEU A 93 2.25 11.11 -5.56
C LEU A 93 3.64 11.77 -5.60
N GLY A 94 4.72 10.98 -5.48
CA GLY A 94 6.08 11.50 -5.37
C GLY A 94 6.43 12.05 -3.98
N GLU A 95 5.57 11.85 -2.98
CA GLU A 95 5.76 12.34 -1.63
C GLU A 95 6.57 11.35 -0.77
N MET A 96 7.85 11.18 -1.11
CA MET A 96 8.71 10.17 -0.45
C MET A 96 8.90 10.42 1.04
N GLU A 97 8.94 11.68 1.49
CA GLU A 97 9.03 12.00 2.91
C GLU A 97 7.77 11.53 3.67
N SER A 98 6.58 11.70 3.09
CA SER A 98 5.32 11.19 3.66
C SER A 98 5.30 9.66 3.68
N ALA A 99 5.73 9.02 2.59
CA ALA A 99 5.86 7.56 2.53
C ALA A 99 6.81 7.02 3.61
N PHE A 100 7.93 7.69 3.85
CA PHE A 100 8.91 7.31 4.86
C PHE A 100 8.42 7.55 6.29
N ARG A 101 7.57 8.56 6.53
CA ARG A 101 6.88 8.72 7.82
C ARG A 101 5.95 7.54 8.11
N VAL A 102 5.18 7.09 7.12
CA VAL A 102 4.33 5.89 7.28
C VAL A 102 5.17 4.65 7.55
N PHE A 103 6.32 4.50 6.86
CA PHE A 103 7.27 3.43 7.14
C PHE A 103 7.71 3.42 8.60
N LYS A 104 8.12 4.55 9.17
CA LYS A 104 8.53 4.63 10.57
C LYS A 104 7.39 4.38 11.57
N LEU A 105 6.18 4.77 11.20
CA LEU A 105 4.98 4.57 12.04
C LEU A 105 4.62 3.09 12.21
N MET A 106 4.96 2.22 11.24
CA MET A 106 4.57 0.81 11.28
C MET A 106 5.04 0.09 12.57
N PRO A 107 6.34 0.11 12.94
CA PRO A 107 6.81 -0.47 14.21
C PRO A 107 6.21 0.17 15.46
N GLU A 108 5.97 1.49 15.46
CA GLU A 108 5.32 2.20 16.58
C GLU A 108 3.88 1.69 16.82
N LYS A 109 3.26 1.13 15.76
CA LYS A 109 1.94 0.52 15.78
C LYS A 109 1.98 -1.01 15.88
N GLY A 110 3.14 -1.59 16.20
CA GLY A 110 3.32 -3.03 16.35
C GLY A 110 3.36 -3.83 15.04
N VAL A 111 3.39 -3.15 13.88
CA VAL A 111 3.46 -3.79 12.57
C VAL A 111 4.89 -3.79 12.05
N GLN A 112 5.50 -4.97 11.94
CA GLN A 112 6.86 -5.12 11.45
C GLN A 112 6.98 -4.84 9.95
N HIS A 113 8.14 -4.32 9.54
CA HIS A 113 8.45 -4.19 8.13
C HIS A 113 8.66 -5.57 7.49
N ASN A 114 8.30 -5.69 6.21
CA ASN A 114 8.59 -6.88 5.42
C ASN A 114 9.17 -6.48 4.05
N VAL A 115 9.58 -7.49 3.27
CA VAL A 115 10.22 -7.27 1.96
C VAL A 115 9.40 -6.33 1.07
N VAL A 116 8.07 -6.45 1.10
CA VAL A 116 7.16 -5.60 0.33
C VAL A 116 7.24 -4.15 0.79
N THR A 117 7.30 -3.89 2.10
CA THR A 117 7.43 -2.52 2.64
C THR A 117 8.68 -1.81 2.09
N TYR A 118 9.85 -2.44 2.18
CA TYR A 118 11.09 -1.86 1.64
C TYR A 118 11.02 -1.71 0.12
N THR A 119 10.49 -2.71 -0.57
CA THR A 119 10.37 -2.70 -2.04
C THR A 119 9.54 -1.50 -2.52
N LEU A 120 8.48 -1.12 -1.81
CA LEU A 120 7.68 0.06 -2.16
C LEU A 120 8.51 1.34 -2.11
N LEU A 121 9.29 1.55 -1.04
CA LEU A 121 10.12 2.74 -0.88
C LEU A 121 11.32 2.75 -1.82
N ILE A 122 12.01 1.62 -1.99
CA ILE A 122 13.13 1.47 -2.92
C ILE A 122 12.66 1.82 -4.34
N LYS A 123 11.52 1.25 -4.79
CA LYS A 123 10.93 1.61 -6.08
C LYS A 123 10.61 3.10 -6.17
N GLY A 124 10.11 3.71 -5.11
CA GLY A 124 9.84 5.14 -5.04
C GLY A 124 11.09 6.00 -5.23
N TYR A 125 12.14 5.73 -4.47
CA TYR A 125 13.41 6.45 -4.59
C TYR A 125 14.10 6.25 -5.94
N CYS A 126 14.08 5.02 -6.50
CA CYS A 126 14.57 4.77 -7.85
C CYS A 126 13.83 5.60 -8.90
N LYS A 127 12.49 5.72 -8.80
CA LYS A 127 11.69 6.57 -9.72
C LYS A 127 12.04 8.05 -9.62
N GLN A 128 12.52 8.51 -8.47
CA GLN A 128 13.00 9.89 -8.27
C GLN A 128 14.47 10.08 -8.64
N GLY A 129 15.18 9.02 -9.05
CA GLY A 129 16.61 9.06 -9.31
C GLY A 129 17.49 9.13 -8.05
N ASN A 130 16.91 8.98 -6.86
CA ASN A 130 17.65 9.00 -5.60
C ASN A 130 18.21 7.60 -5.28
N MET A 131 19.26 7.22 -6.00
CA MET A 131 19.88 5.90 -5.87
C MET A 131 20.55 5.68 -4.52
N VAL A 132 21.08 6.74 -3.90
CA VAL A 132 21.71 6.68 -2.58
C VAL A 132 20.71 6.18 -1.52
N LYS A 133 19.54 6.82 -1.40
CA LYS A 133 18.51 6.38 -0.45
C LYS A 133 17.95 4.99 -0.78
N ALA A 134 17.87 4.64 -2.06
CA ALA A 134 17.42 3.30 -2.47
C ALA A 134 18.40 2.20 -2.02
N GLU A 135 19.71 2.43 -2.18
CA GLU A 135 20.75 1.49 -1.73
C GLU A 135 20.85 1.41 -0.21
N GLU A 136 20.68 2.54 0.49
CA GLU A 136 20.61 2.58 1.96
C GLU A 136 19.49 1.68 2.48
N LEU A 137 18.26 1.87 1.98
CA LEU A 137 17.11 1.05 2.35
C LEU A 137 17.30 -0.43 2.01
N PHE A 138 17.95 -0.74 0.90
CA PHE A 138 18.26 -2.12 0.54
C PHE A 138 19.23 -2.78 1.51
N ARG A 139 20.24 -2.04 1.97
CA ARG A 139 21.19 -2.50 2.97
C ARG A 139 20.52 -2.67 4.34
N ASP A 140 19.62 -1.78 4.71
CA ASP A 140 18.85 -1.89 5.96
C ASP A 140 17.90 -3.10 5.92
N MET A 141 17.18 -3.28 4.81
CA MET A 141 16.36 -4.49 4.57
C MET A 141 17.17 -5.77 4.75
N LYS A 142 18.39 -5.81 4.18
CA LYS A 142 19.30 -6.95 4.37
C LYS A 142 19.57 -7.16 5.86
N LYS A 143 20.06 -6.15 6.58
CA LYS A 143 20.40 -6.28 8.00
C LYS A 143 19.23 -6.73 8.87
N GLU A 144 18.04 -6.17 8.64
CA GLU A 144 16.85 -6.44 9.44
C GLU A 144 16.20 -7.80 9.12
N MET A 145 16.25 -8.25 7.86
CA MET A 145 15.62 -9.51 7.43
C MET A 145 16.59 -10.70 7.35
N LEU A 146 17.88 -10.48 7.62
CA LEU A 146 18.94 -11.51 7.56
C LEU A 146 18.86 -12.61 8.64
N LEU A 147 17.73 -12.77 9.34
CA LEU A 147 17.44 -13.98 10.11
C LEU A 147 16.53 -14.98 9.37
N VAL A 148 15.95 -14.62 8.21
CA VAL A 148 15.11 -15.53 7.40
C VAL A 148 15.38 -15.35 5.90
N ALA A 149 16.64 -15.44 5.49
CA ALA A 149 16.97 -15.44 4.07
C ALA A 149 16.88 -16.87 3.51
N ASP A 150 15.73 -17.23 2.93
CA ASP A 150 15.64 -18.35 1.98
C ASP A 150 15.73 -17.84 0.53
N GLU A 151 16.29 -18.68 -0.35
CA GLU A 151 16.71 -18.43 -1.74
C GLU A 151 15.67 -17.71 -2.64
N LEU A 152 14.39 -17.75 -2.28
CA LEU A 152 13.29 -17.14 -3.04
C LEU A 152 13.35 -15.61 -3.12
N VAL A 153 13.89 -14.93 -2.08
CA VAL A 153 14.02 -13.45 -2.09
C VAL A 153 15.10 -13.00 -3.07
N PHE A 154 16.16 -13.80 -3.23
CA PHE A 154 17.21 -13.54 -4.24
C PHE A 154 16.67 -13.65 -5.68
N GLY A 155 15.83 -14.64 -5.99
CA GLY A 155 15.30 -14.83 -7.34
C GLY A 155 14.42 -13.67 -7.83
N VAL A 156 13.54 -13.16 -6.96
CA VAL A 156 12.68 -12.01 -7.30
C VAL A 156 13.48 -10.71 -7.43
N LEU A 157 14.55 -10.55 -6.64
CA LEU A 157 15.42 -9.37 -6.70
C LEU A 157 16.36 -9.39 -7.91
N VAL A 158 16.89 -10.55 -8.31
CA VAL A 158 17.70 -10.70 -9.52
C VAL A 158 16.86 -10.47 -10.77
N ASP A 159 15.64 -11.00 -10.85
CA ASP A 159 14.72 -10.72 -11.97
C ASP A 159 14.36 -9.22 -12.04
N GLY A 160 14.16 -8.57 -10.89
CA GLY A 160 13.98 -7.13 -10.78
C GLY A 160 15.20 -6.34 -11.29
N TYR A 161 16.41 -6.69 -10.86
CA TYR A 161 17.66 -6.03 -11.26
C TYR A 161 18.01 -6.27 -12.74
N VAL A 162 17.79 -7.47 -13.28
CA VAL A 162 18.02 -7.77 -14.70
C VAL A 162 17.12 -6.93 -15.59
N LYS A 163 15.86 -6.73 -15.19
CA LYS A 163 14.93 -5.84 -15.90
C LYS A 163 15.31 -4.37 -15.79
N LEU A 164 15.87 -3.94 -14.65
CA LEU A 164 16.31 -2.57 -14.41
C LEU A 164 17.61 -2.24 -15.17
N VAL A 165 18.59 -3.14 -15.15
CA VAL A 165 19.84 -3.03 -15.90
C VAL A 165 19.58 -3.11 -17.41
N ASN A 166 18.71 -4.02 -17.88
CA ASN A 166 18.33 -4.04 -19.30
C ASN A 166 17.60 -2.75 -19.70
N TRP A 167 16.72 -2.20 -18.86
CA TRP A 167 16.08 -0.92 -19.15
C TRP A 167 17.11 0.22 -19.22
N MET A 168 18.07 0.29 -18.29
CA MET A 168 19.14 1.30 -18.28
C MET A 168 20.09 1.16 -19.49
N MET A 169 20.39 -0.07 -19.92
CA MET A 169 21.22 -0.36 -21.10
C MET A 169 20.48 -0.01 -22.41
N LEU A 170 19.17 -0.25 -22.49
CA LEU A 170 18.35 0.05 -23.67
C LEU A 170 17.95 1.52 -23.80
N SER A 171 17.93 2.29 -22.69
CA SER A 171 17.55 3.71 -22.69
C SER A 171 18.74 4.67 -22.81
N GLY A 172 19.97 4.17 -23.00
CA GLY A 172 21.14 4.97 -23.35
C GLY A 172 21.59 5.97 -22.27
N PHE A 173 21.20 5.77 -21.01
CA PHE A 173 21.49 6.68 -19.91
C PHE A 173 22.96 6.55 -19.48
N LYS A 174 23.83 7.43 -19.99
CA LYS A 174 25.23 7.51 -19.55
C LYS A 174 25.29 8.13 -18.15
N MET A 175 25.71 7.34 -17.18
CA MET A 175 26.19 7.79 -15.86
C MET A 175 27.27 8.85 -16.10
N LYS A 176 27.00 10.11 -15.78
CA LYS A 176 28.06 11.11 -15.62
C LYS A 176 28.64 10.91 -14.23
N CYS A 177 29.89 10.45 -14.19
CA CYS A 177 30.73 10.42 -13.01
C CYS A 177 30.91 11.82 -12.41
#